data_AF-A0A0C3PNN0-F1
#
_entry.id   AF-A0A0C3PNN0-F1
#
_cell.length_a   1.000
_cell.length_b   1.000
_cell.length_c   1.000
_cell.angle_alpha   90.00
_cell.angle_beta   90.00
_cell.angle_gamma   90.00
#
_symmetry.space_group_name_H-M   'P 1'
#
loop_
_entity.id
_entity.type
_entity.pdbx_description
1 polymer ?
#
loop_
_entity_poly.entity_id
_entity_poly.type
_entity_poly.pdbx_seq_one_letter_code
_entity_poly.pdbx_strand_id
1 'polypeptide(L)'
;MDAPSIFARLPDELVYQVLEHAAQDTPTALALTRVASWVRPLVEPILYHTVVLASARSVHSFLDALSRKPASFGARNVRHLGIFAPGPVDAIDRVLGACRGVDSLACGFSLPSYKAAHGCATVQALAHPREQHLLALACRDGWDAAL
;
A
#
# COMPACT_ATOMS: atom_id res chain seq x y z
N MET A 1 -43.84 -6.28 -7.39
CA MET A 1 -42.97 -7.40 -7.81
C MET A 1 -41.66 -6.78 -8.19
N ASP A 2 -40.63 -6.89 -7.36
CA ASP A 2 -39.30 -6.37 -7.70
C ASP A 2 -38.71 -7.22 -8.82
N ALA A 3 -38.38 -6.56 -9.93
CA ALA A 3 -37.65 -7.22 -11.00
C ALA A 3 -36.30 -7.71 -10.44
N PRO A 4 -35.88 -8.95 -10.73
CA PRO A 4 -34.58 -9.42 -10.31
C PRO A 4 -33.51 -8.49 -10.88
N SER A 5 -32.58 -8.08 -10.02
CA SER A 5 -31.43 -7.25 -10.40
C SER A 5 -30.78 -7.82 -11.66
N ILE A 6 -30.47 -6.95 -12.63
CA ILE A 6 -29.76 -7.37 -13.85
C ILE A 6 -28.44 -8.09 -13.53
N PHE A 7 -27.83 -7.76 -12.38
CA PHE A 7 -26.61 -8.38 -11.88
C PHE A 7 -26.82 -9.83 -11.42
N ALA A 8 -28.03 -10.24 -11.06
CA ALA A 8 -28.34 -11.62 -10.69
C ALA A 8 -28.34 -12.58 -11.90
N ARG A 9 -28.26 -12.03 -13.13
CA ARG A 9 -28.20 -12.80 -14.38
C ARG A 9 -26.81 -12.77 -15.02
N LEU A 10 -25.87 -12.00 -14.49
CA LEU A 10 -24.49 -12.04 -14.98
C LEU A 10 -23.79 -13.29 -14.44
N PRO A 11 -23.01 -14.00 -15.28
CA PRO A 11 -22.04 -14.97 -14.81
C PRO A 11 -21.07 -14.33 -13.80
N ASP A 12 -20.68 -15.10 -12.78
CA ASP A 12 -19.82 -14.63 -11.69
C ASP A 12 -18.48 -14.11 -12.23
N GLU A 13 -17.96 -14.71 -13.30
CA GLU A 13 -16.70 -14.30 -13.95
C GLU A 13 -16.78 -12.86 -14.49
N LEU A 14 -17.92 -12.48 -15.06
CA LEU A 14 -18.12 -11.11 -15.56
C LEU A 14 -18.28 -10.13 -14.40
N VAL A 15 -18.94 -10.53 -13.32
CA VAL A 15 -19.03 -9.69 -12.11
C VAL A 15 -17.63 -9.46 -11.53
N TYR A 16 -16.79 -10.50 -11.46
CA TYR A 16 -15.41 -10.36 -11.01
C TYR A 16 -14.60 -9.43 -11.90
N GLN A 17 -14.70 -9.56 -13.23
CA GLN A 17 -14.00 -8.66 -14.17
C GLN A 17 -14.43 -7.20 -14.02
N VAL A 18 -15.72 -6.94 -13.84
CA VAL A 18 -16.24 -5.59 -13.61
C VAL A 18 -15.68 -5.02 -12.30
N LEU A 19 -15.70 -5.81 -11.21
CA LEU A 19 -15.16 -5.39 -9.92
C LEU A 19 -13.65 -5.12 -9.99
N GLU A 20 -12.88 -6.00 -10.65
CA GLU A 20 -11.44 -5.87 -10.82
C GLU A 20 -11.08 -4.62 -11.64
N HIS A 21 -11.82 -4.36 -12.72
CA HIS A 21 -11.60 -3.18 -13.55
C HIS A 21 -11.98 -1.89 -12.81
N ALA A 22 -13.12 -1.88 -12.12
CA ALA A 22 -13.55 -0.74 -11.32
C ALA A 22 -12.60 -0.45 -10.14
N ALA A 23 -12.00 -1.49 -9.56
CA ALA A 23 -11.03 -1.37 -8.47
C ALA A 23 -9.68 -0.77 -8.88
N GLN A 24 -9.42 -0.53 -10.17
CA GLN A 24 -8.22 0.20 -10.60
C GLN A 24 -8.25 1.67 -10.17
N ASP A 25 -9.45 2.22 -9.95
CA ASP A 25 -9.64 3.55 -9.38
C ASP A 25 -9.74 3.45 -7.84
N THR A 26 -8.81 4.07 -7.13
CA THR A 26 -8.71 4.01 -5.66
C THR A 26 -10.00 4.38 -4.90
N PRO A 27 -10.69 5.51 -5.18
CA PRO A 27 -11.92 5.84 -4.48
C PRO A 27 -13.03 4.81 -4.76
N THR A 28 -13.12 4.30 -5.98
CA THR A 28 -14.03 3.22 -6.34
C THR A 28 -13.70 1.93 -5.60
N ALA A 29 -12.43 1.51 -5.56
CA ALA A 29 -11.98 0.35 -4.81
C ALA A 29 -12.38 0.43 -3.33
N LEU A 30 -12.17 1.58 -2.68
CA LEU A 30 -12.59 1.80 -1.30
C LEU A 30 -14.12 1.67 -1.12
N ALA A 31 -14.91 2.20 -2.05
CA ALA A 31 -16.37 2.04 -2.01
C ALA A 31 -16.78 0.57 -2.15
N LEU A 32 -16.15 -0.16 -3.08
CA LEU A 32 -16.44 -1.58 -3.32
C LEU A 32 -16.19 -2.46 -2.08
N THR A 33 -15.17 -2.17 -1.26
CA THR A 33 -14.92 -2.92 0.00
C THR A 33 -16.06 -2.86 1.03
N ARG A 34 -17.02 -1.95 0.83
CA ARG A 34 -18.19 -1.71 1.70
C ARG A 34 -19.50 -2.22 1.11
N VAL A 35 -19.54 -2.62 -0.16
CA VAL A 35 -20.77 -3.07 -0.83
C VAL A 35 -21.23 -4.42 -0.30
N ALA A 36 -20.33 -5.41 -0.25
CA ALA A 36 -20.61 -6.73 0.28
C ALA A 36 -19.33 -7.37 0.84
N SER A 37 -19.49 -8.26 1.82
CA SER A 37 -18.36 -8.95 2.49
C SER A 37 -17.54 -9.80 1.52
N TRP A 38 -18.17 -10.41 0.51
CA TRP A 38 -17.50 -11.24 -0.49
C TRP A 38 -16.70 -10.42 -1.52
N VAL A 39 -17.06 -9.15 -1.75
CA VAL A 39 -16.34 -8.25 -2.66
C VAL A 39 -14.98 -7.85 -2.07
N ARG A 40 -14.94 -7.67 -0.75
CA ARG A 40 -13.74 -7.23 -0.03
C ARG A 40 -12.48 -8.07 -0.34
N PRO A 41 -12.46 -9.40 -0.21
CA PRO A 41 -11.25 -10.19 -0.50
C PRO A 41 -10.80 -10.14 -1.97
N LEU A 42 -11.65 -9.71 -2.90
CA LEU A 42 -11.32 -9.56 -4.32
C LEU A 42 -10.69 -8.20 -4.62
N VAL A 43 -11.17 -7.15 -3.95
CA VAL A 43 -10.74 -5.77 -4.18
C VAL A 43 -9.51 -5.40 -3.35
N GLU A 44 -9.39 -5.95 -2.14
CA GLU A 44 -8.27 -5.64 -1.23
C GLU A 44 -6.87 -5.91 -1.83
N PRO A 45 -6.61 -7.02 -2.55
CA PRO A 45 -5.32 -7.22 -3.21
C PRO A 45 -4.97 -6.11 -4.22
N ILE A 46 -5.97 -5.57 -4.92
CA ILE A 46 -5.81 -4.49 -5.90
C ILE A 46 -5.56 -3.16 -5.17
N LEU A 47 -6.38 -2.86 -4.15
CA LEU A 47 -6.27 -1.63 -3.35
C LEU A 47 -4.90 -1.50 -2.66
N TYR A 48 -4.33 -2.63 -2.19
CA TYR A 48 -3.06 -2.66 -1.49
C TYR A 48 -1.85 -2.93 -2.41
N HIS A 49 -2.07 -3.09 -3.72
CA HIS A 49 -1.00 -3.41 -4.67
C HIS A 49 0.12 -2.37 -4.66
N THR A 50 -0.28 -1.09 -4.61
CA THR A 50 0.62 0.06 -4.52
C THR A 50 0.26 0.90 -3.31
N VAL A 51 1.20 1.05 -2.37
CA VAL A 51 1.01 1.81 -1.13
C VAL A 51 2.00 2.97 -1.09
N VAL A 52 1.50 4.19 -0.96
CA VAL A 52 2.31 5.40 -0.80
C VAL A 52 2.04 6.02 0.57
N LEU A 53 3.08 6.11 1.39
CA LEU A 53 3.06 6.63 2.75
C LEU A 53 3.79 7.98 2.78
N ALA A 54 3.06 9.06 2.56
CA ALA A 54 3.61 10.42 2.46
C ALA A 54 3.73 11.16 3.80
N SER A 55 3.12 10.65 4.87
CA SER A 55 3.14 11.30 6.20
C SER A 55 3.22 10.29 7.34
N ALA A 56 3.70 10.72 8.51
CA ALA A 56 3.73 9.86 9.71
C ALA A 56 2.34 9.30 10.05
N ARG A 57 1.28 10.11 9.84
CA ARG A 57 -0.11 9.67 9.99
C ARG A 57 -0.44 8.50 9.07
N SER A 58 -0.07 8.58 7.79
CA SER A 58 -0.31 7.48 6.83
C SER A 58 0.44 6.20 7.22
N VAL A 59 1.66 6.30 7.76
CA VAL A 59 2.42 5.15 8.27
C VAL A 59 1.68 4.47 9.42
N HIS A 60 1.22 5.25 10.41
CA HIS A 60 0.47 4.70 11.54
C HIS A 60 -0.88 4.11 11.12
N SER A 61 -1.65 4.81 10.28
CA SER A 61 -2.92 4.29 9.76
C SER A 61 -2.72 3.01 8.96
N PHE A 62 -1.63 2.89 8.21
CA PHE A 62 -1.30 1.67 7.47
C PHE A 62 -0.94 0.50 8.40
N LEU A 63 -0.15 0.74 9.44
CA LEU A 63 0.16 -0.27 10.46
C LEU A 63 -1.09 -0.75 11.20
N ASP A 64 -1.98 0.17 11.56
CA ASP A 64 -3.27 -0.16 12.17
C ASP A 64 -4.20 -0.93 11.22
N ALA A 65 -4.14 -0.64 9.91
CA ALA A 65 -4.86 -1.44 8.92
C ALA A 65 -4.26 -2.85 8.80
N LEU A 66 -2.94 -3.00 8.80
CA LEU A 66 -2.25 -4.28 8.74
C LEU A 66 -2.45 -5.14 9.99
N SER A 67 -2.56 -4.54 11.18
CA SER A 67 -2.76 -5.27 12.43
C SER A 67 -4.11 -6.02 12.48
N ARG A 68 -5.08 -5.57 11.68
CA ARG A 68 -6.41 -6.18 11.51
C ARG A 68 -6.44 -7.24 10.40
N LYS A 69 -5.31 -7.48 9.74
CA LYS A 69 -5.16 -8.43 8.63
C LYS A 69 -4.28 -9.61 9.05
N PRO A 70 -4.34 -10.74 8.34
CA PRO A 70 -3.37 -11.82 8.53
C PRO A 70 -1.93 -11.29 8.37
N ALA A 71 -0.99 -11.81 9.15
CA ALA A 71 0.40 -11.37 9.12
C ALA A 71 1.07 -11.48 7.73
N SER A 72 0.62 -12.42 6.90
CA SER A 72 1.09 -12.61 5.52
C SER A 72 0.47 -11.65 4.50
N PHE A 73 -0.53 -10.85 4.90
CA PHE A 73 -1.29 -10.00 3.98
C PHE A 73 -0.38 -8.96 3.31
N GLY A 74 0.44 -8.24 4.09
CA GLY A 74 1.36 -7.23 3.57
C GLY A 74 2.34 -7.84 2.57
N ALA A 75 2.97 -8.95 2.94
CA ALA A 75 3.94 -9.65 2.09
C ALA A 75 3.35 -10.22 0.80
N ARG A 76 2.05 -10.58 0.78
CA ARG A 76 1.39 -11.15 -0.40
C ARG A 76 0.86 -10.08 -1.36
N ASN A 77 0.32 -9.00 -0.83
CA ASN A 77 -0.49 -8.05 -1.62
C ASN A 77 0.25 -6.75 -1.95
N VAL A 78 1.21 -6.31 -1.11
CA VAL A 78 1.93 -5.05 -1.36
C VAL A 78 3.13 -5.31 -2.26
N ARG A 79 3.06 -4.82 -3.51
CA ARG A 79 4.12 -5.00 -4.53
C ARG A 79 4.92 -3.75 -4.77
N HIS A 80 4.30 -2.58 -4.63
CA HIS A 80 4.95 -1.29 -4.75
C HIS A 80 4.75 -0.51 -3.45
N LEU A 81 5.85 -0.17 -2.77
CA LEU A 81 5.83 0.55 -1.51
C LEU A 81 6.64 1.84 -1.64
N GLY A 82 6.00 2.99 -1.40
CA GLY A 82 6.64 4.29 -1.29
C GLY A 82 6.57 4.80 0.15
N ILE A 83 7.69 5.10 0.78
CA ILE A 83 7.76 5.69 2.12
C ILE A 83 8.47 7.04 2.03
N PHE A 84 7.69 8.11 2.02
CA PHE A 84 8.17 9.50 1.94
C PHE A 84 7.94 10.27 3.24
N ALA A 85 7.27 9.65 4.22
CA ALA A 85 7.02 10.22 5.52
C ALA A 85 8.34 10.50 6.28
N PRO A 86 8.54 11.73 6.82
CA PRO A 86 9.49 11.96 7.89
C PRO A 86 8.89 11.38 9.18
N GLY A 87 9.06 10.07 9.39
CA GLY A 87 8.37 9.33 10.44
C GLY A 87 9.33 8.63 11.41
N PRO A 88 8.81 8.19 12.58
CA PRO A 88 9.62 7.45 13.54
C PRO A 88 10.12 6.15 12.88
N VAL A 89 11.43 5.95 12.95
CA VAL A 89 12.17 4.85 12.32
C VAL A 89 11.55 3.48 12.67
N ASP A 90 11.10 3.29 13.90
CA ASP A 90 10.48 2.05 14.37
C ASP A 90 9.19 1.69 13.62
N ALA A 91 8.38 2.70 13.28
CA ALA A 91 7.15 2.46 12.53
C ALA A 91 7.45 2.08 11.08
N ILE A 92 8.47 2.72 10.49
CA ILE A 92 8.96 2.41 9.15
C ILE A 92 9.52 0.98 9.12
N ASP A 93 10.27 0.56 10.14
CA ASP A 93 10.82 -0.80 10.22
C ASP A 93 9.72 -1.85 10.28
N ARG A 94 8.66 -1.61 11.06
CA ARG A 94 7.49 -2.50 11.11
C ARG A 94 6.77 -2.61 9.77
N VAL A 95 6.62 -1.50 9.04
CA VAL A 95 6.02 -1.51 7.70
C VAL A 95 6.87 -2.34 6.75
N LEU A 96 8.18 -2.09 6.71
CA LEU A 96 9.12 -2.85 5.88
C LEU A 96 9.05 -4.35 6.26
N GLY A 97 9.10 -4.67 7.56
CA GLY A 97 9.03 -6.04 8.05
C GLY A 97 7.74 -6.78 7.70
N ALA A 98 6.60 -6.07 7.59
CA ALA A 98 5.32 -6.64 7.18
C ALA A 98 5.17 -6.79 5.66
N CYS A 99 5.90 -5.98 4.88
CA CYS A 99 5.83 -5.90 3.42
C CYS A 99 7.08 -6.50 2.75
N ARG A 100 7.44 -7.75 3.08
CA ARG A 100 8.65 -8.40 2.56
C ARG A 100 8.58 -8.81 1.08
N GLY A 101 7.39 -8.94 0.49
CA GLY A 101 7.19 -9.35 -0.90
C GLY A 101 7.09 -8.21 -1.90
N VAL A 102 7.65 -7.04 -1.56
CA VAL A 102 7.66 -5.84 -2.39
C VAL A 102 8.65 -6.00 -3.54
N ASP A 103 8.19 -5.69 -4.76
CA ASP A 103 8.98 -5.71 -5.99
C ASP A 103 9.66 -4.34 -6.24
N SER A 104 9.03 -3.25 -5.77
CA SER A 104 9.56 -1.88 -5.89
C SER A 104 9.42 -1.11 -4.59
N LEU A 105 10.55 -0.65 -4.05
CA LEU A 105 10.60 0.22 -2.87
C LEU A 105 11.14 1.61 -3.25
N ALA A 106 10.41 2.66 -2.86
CA ALA A 106 10.88 4.04 -2.92
C ALA A 106 10.91 4.64 -1.51
N CYS A 107 12.01 5.31 -1.15
CA CYS A 107 12.16 5.93 0.17
C CYS A 107 12.59 7.39 0.03
N GLY A 108 12.01 8.27 0.86
CA GLY A 108 12.44 9.66 1.03
C GLY A 108 13.69 9.83 1.89
N PHE A 109 14.34 8.73 2.27
CA PHE A 109 15.53 8.68 3.12
C PHE A 109 16.58 7.72 2.54
N SER A 110 17.84 7.88 2.97
CA SER A 110 18.95 7.02 2.54
C SER A 110 18.79 5.59 3.07
N LEU A 111 18.54 4.64 2.15
CA LEU A 111 18.46 3.22 2.47
C LEU A 111 19.79 2.63 2.99
N PRO A 112 20.98 2.98 2.45
CA PRO A 112 22.24 2.51 3.00
C PRO A 112 22.46 2.97 4.44
N SER A 113 22.17 4.24 4.73
CA SER A 113 22.28 4.79 6.09
C SER A 113 21.30 4.10 7.04
N TYR A 114 20.07 3.85 6.59
CA TYR A 114 19.07 3.11 7.34
C TYR A 114 19.52 1.67 7.64
N LYS A 115 20.08 0.97 6.64
CA LYS A 115 20.59 -0.40 6.79
C LYS A 115 21.74 -0.47 7.79
N ALA A 116 22.65 0.50 7.77
CA ALA A 116 23.78 0.56 8.70
C ALA A 116 23.34 0.76 10.15
N ALA A 117 22.27 1.54 10.39
CA ALA A 117 21.79 1.83 11.73
C ALA A 117 20.82 0.77 12.29
N HIS A 118 20.00 0.14 11.43
CA HIS A 118 18.86 -0.68 11.89
C HIS A 118 18.81 -2.11 11.32
N GLY A 119 19.76 -2.51 10.46
CA GLY A 119 19.88 -3.90 10.02
C GLY A 119 18.63 -4.46 9.34
N CYS A 120 18.23 -3.88 8.21
CA CYS A 120 16.94 -4.24 7.61
C CYS A 120 17.05 -5.44 6.65
N ALA A 121 16.53 -6.61 7.06
CA ALA A 121 16.38 -7.79 6.21
C ALA A 121 15.48 -7.54 4.97
N THR A 122 14.59 -6.56 5.05
CA THR A 122 13.69 -6.17 3.96
C THR A 122 14.45 -5.51 2.80
N VAL A 123 15.51 -4.76 3.09
CA VAL A 123 16.38 -4.17 2.05
C VAL A 123 17.20 -5.26 1.35
N GLN A 124 17.44 -6.41 2.00
CA GLN A 124 18.14 -7.55 1.41
C GLN A 124 17.24 -8.36 0.45
N ALA A 125 15.91 -8.29 0.59
CA ALA A 125 14.96 -8.98 -0.28
C ALA A 125 14.73 -8.27 -1.62
N LEU A 126 15.11 -6.99 -1.72
CA LEU A 126 15.05 -6.25 -2.98
C LEU A 126 16.13 -6.78 -3.91
N ALA A 127 15.74 -7.57 -4.90
CA ALA A 127 16.65 -8.16 -5.88
C ALA A 127 17.44 -7.09 -6.68
N HIS A 128 16.88 -5.88 -6.83
CA HIS A 128 17.48 -4.78 -7.58
C HIS A 128 17.14 -3.43 -6.93
N PRO A 129 17.80 -3.03 -5.83
CA PRO A 129 17.60 -1.70 -5.26
C PRO A 129 18.07 -0.66 -6.28
N ARG A 130 17.12 0.04 -6.91
CA ARG A 130 17.40 1.19 -7.78
C ARG A 130 17.23 2.46 -6.96
N GLU A 131 18.35 3.02 -6.50
CA GLU A 131 18.34 4.35 -5.90
C GLU A 131 17.97 5.39 -6.96
N GLN A 132 16.82 6.04 -6.80
CA GLN A 132 16.44 7.21 -7.57
C GLN A 132 16.75 8.45 -6.72
N HIS A 133 17.95 8.99 -6.90
CA HIS A 133 18.52 10.13 -6.15
C HIS A 133 17.74 11.46 -6.26
N LEU A 134 16.55 11.48 -6.88
CA LEU A 134 15.80 12.71 -7.18
C LEU A 134 14.55 12.92 -6.33
N LEU A 135 14.14 11.96 -5.48
CA LEU A 135 12.92 12.11 -4.67
C LEU A 135 13.14 12.98 -3.42
N ALA A 136 14.34 12.97 -2.84
CA ALA A 136 14.66 13.77 -1.65
C ALA A 136 14.61 15.28 -1.90
N LEU A 137 14.81 15.72 -3.16
CA LEU A 137 14.69 17.13 -3.56
C LEU A 137 13.24 17.52 -3.86
N ALA A 138 12.40 16.58 -4.34
CA ALA A 138 10.99 16.84 -4.64
C ALA A 138 10.08 16.83 -3.39
N CYS A 139 10.49 16.17 -2.31
CA CYS A 139 9.77 16.18 -1.02
C CYS A 139 10.06 17.42 -0.15
N ARG A 140 10.79 18.42 -0.68
CA ARG A 140 11.14 19.64 0.06
C ARG A 140 10.13 20.78 -0.06
N ASP A 141 9.04 20.59 -0.81
CA ASP A 141 7.99 21.61 -0.92
C ASP A 141 6.96 21.43 0.20
N GLY A 142 7.15 22.20 1.27
CA GLY A 142 6.18 22.34 2.35
C GLY A 142 6.76 22.51 3.75
N TRP A 143 7.90 23.18 3.92
CA TRP A 143 8.21 23.77 5.23
C TRP A 143 7.46 25.08 5.34
N ASP A 144 6.24 25.05 5.86
CA ASP A 144 5.58 26.25 6.35
C ASP A 144 6.35 26.69 7.59
N ALA A 145 7.27 27.64 7.38
CA ALA A 145 8.02 28.35 8.43
C ALA A 145 7.49 29.79 8.56
N ALA A 146 6.17 29.97 8.51
CA ALA A 146 5.51 31.17 9.00
C ALA A 146 5.14 30.92 10.48
N LEU A 147 5.76 31.60 11.45
CA LEU A 147 5.34 32.89 12.01
C LEU A 147 3.95 32.82 12.65
#